data_AF-A0A2V7IRQ0-F1
#
_entry.id   AF-A0A2V7IRQ0-F1
#
_cell.length_a   1.000
_cell.length_b   1.000
_cell.length_c   1.000
_cell.angle_alpha   90.00
_cell.angle_beta   90.00
_cell.angle_gamma   90.00
#
_symmetry.space_group_name_H-M   'P 1'
#
loop_
_entity.id
_entity.type
_entity.pdbx_description
1 polymer ?
#
loop_
_entity_poly.entity_id
_entity_poly.type
_entity_poly.pdbx_seq_one_letter_code
_entity_poly.pdbx_strand_id
1 'polypeptide(L)' 'MNEPPCDFYDWTTHRSCAQPATWVTYQGSVYTRRPGRYYCDAHRPPRAHPLKRPDPSLAPRGDRKR' A
#
# COMPACT_ATOMS: atom_id res chain seq x y z
N MET A 1 10.07 2.37 10.67
CA MET A 1 9.65 1.64 9.46
C MET A 1 9.69 2.64 8.32
N ASN A 2 10.52 2.43 7.30
CA ASN A 2 10.62 3.35 6.16
C ASN A 2 9.53 2.91 5.16
N GLU A 3 8.34 3.52 5.25
CA GLU A 3 7.22 3.19 4.36
C GLU A 3 7.59 3.53 2.92
N PRO A 4 7.38 2.62 1.95
CA PRO A 4 7.75 2.88 0.57
C PRO A 4 6.95 4.08 0.03
N PRO A 5 7.56 4.95 -0.80
CA PRO A 5 6.84 6.04 -1.43
C PRO A 5 5.84 5.50 -2.45
N CYS A 6 4.84 6.31 -2.77
CA CYS A 6 3.89 6.01 -3.83
C CYS A 6 4.60 5.95 -5.20
N ASP A 7 4.42 4.85 -5.94
CA ASP A 7 4.94 4.64 -7.31
C ASP A 7 4.16 5.44 -8.38
N PHE A 8 3.29 6.37 -7.97
CA PHE A 8 2.57 7.20 -8.93
C PHE A 8 3.48 8.27 -9.49
N TYR A 9 3.54 8.32 -10.82
CA TYR A 9 4.24 9.34 -11.58
C TYR A 9 3.23 10.15 -12.39
N ASP A 10 3.17 11.45 -12.08
CA ASP A 10 2.38 12.42 -12.82
C ASP A 10 3.14 12.80 -14.09
N TRP A 11 2.60 12.38 -15.25
CA TRP A 11 3.15 12.73 -16.56
C TRP A 11 2.88 14.18 -16.99
N THR A 12 1.86 14.83 -16.41
CA THR A 12 1.52 16.23 -16.70
C THR A 12 2.51 17.17 -16.02
N THR A 13 2.87 16.88 -14.77
CA THR A 13 3.81 17.70 -14.00
C THR A 13 5.23 17.13 -13.92
N HIS A 14 5.46 15.95 -14.49
CA HIS A 14 6.72 15.19 -14.45
C HIS A 14 7.23 14.93 -13.02
N ARG A 15 6.33 14.70 -12.06
CA ARG A 15 6.66 14.53 -10.64
C ARG A 15 6.19 13.19 -10.08
N SER A 16 7.01 12.62 -9.20
CA SER A 16 6.64 11.46 -8.39
C SER A 16 5.89 11.88 -7.13
N CYS A 17 4.92 11.08 -6.71
CA CYS A 17 4.22 11.30 -5.45
C CYS A 17 5.12 10.95 -4.26
N ALA A 18 5.39 11.91 -3.39
CA ALA A 18 6.20 11.70 -2.18
C ALA A 18 5.39 11.18 -0.97
N GLN A 19 4.09 10.91 -1.14
CA GLN A 19 3.28 10.39 -0.05
C GLN A 19 3.65 8.94 0.28
N PRO A 20 3.56 8.55 1.56
CA PRO A 20 3.78 7.17 1.96
C PRO A 20 2.71 6.27 1.34
N ALA A 21 3.12 5.12 0.83
CA ALA A 21 2.19 4.15 0.28
C ALA A 21 1.46 3.39 1.40
N THR A 22 0.16 3.25 1.22
CA THR A 22 -0.75 2.49 2.09
C THR A 22 -1.38 1.29 1.36
N TRP A 23 -1.23 1.24 0.03
CA TRP A 23 -1.80 0.25 -0.87
C TRP A 23 -0.75 -0.39 -1.77
N VAL A 24 -1.00 -1.63 -2.20
CA VAL A 24 -0.14 -2.37 -3.12
C VAL A 24 -0.96 -3.14 -4.14
N THR A 25 -0.50 -3.16 -5.39
CA THR A 25 -1.01 -4.06 -6.42
C THR A 25 0.06 -5.10 -6.76
N TYR A 26 -0.29 -6.37 -6.65
CA TYR A 26 0.54 -7.46 -7.14
C TYR A 26 0.15 -7.77 -8.59
N GLN A 27 0.87 -7.22 -9.56
CA GLN A 27 0.75 -7.68 -10.95
C GLN A 27 1.67 -8.89 -11.14
N GLY A 28 1.23 -10.04 -10.64
CA GLY A 28 1.90 -11.31 -10.89
C GLY A 28 1.56 -11.82 -12.29
N SER A 29 2.51 -11.76 -13.22
CA SER A 29 2.54 -12.73 -14.33
C SER A 29 3.40 -13.91 -13.88
N VAL A 30 2.95 -15.14 -14.14
CA VAL A 30 3.64 -16.39 -13.78
C VAL A 30 5.11 -16.40 -14.25
N TYR A 31 5.42 -15.61 -15.27
CA TYR A 31 6.75 -15.51 -15.88
C TYR A 31 7.63 -14.35 -15.38
N THR A 32 7.08 -13.39 -14.63
CA THR A 32 7.86 -12.24 -14.16
C THR A 32 7.59 -11.98 -12.69
N ARG A 33 8.59 -12.27 -11.84
CA ARG A 33 8.68 -11.80 -10.46
C ARG A 33 8.82 -10.26 -10.41
N ARG A 34 7.89 -9.51 -11.00
CA ARG A 34 7.90 -8.06 -10.89
C ARG A 34 7.53 -7.67 -9.46
N PRO A 35 8.27 -6.75 -8.83
CA PRO A 35 7.91 -6.22 -7.52
C PRO A 35 6.52 -5.57 -7.61
N GLY A 36 5.71 -5.72 -6.55
CA GLY A 36 4.42 -5.06 -6.45
C GLY A 36 4.56 -3.54 -6.57
N ARG A 37 3.54 -2.86 -7.12
CA ARG A 37 3.49 -1.40 -7.17
C ARG A 37 2.76 -0.86 -5.95
N TYR A 38 3.31 0.16 -5.32
CA TYR A 38 2.87 0.77 -4.07
C TYR A 38 2.17 2.11 -4.34
N TYR A 39 1.05 2.39 -3.67
CA TYR A 39 0.24 3.59 -3.90
C TYR A 39 -0.23 4.21 -2.58
N CYS A 40 -0.32 5.54 -2.54
CA CYS A 40 -1.01 6.27 -1.47
C CYS A 40 -2.54 6.25 -1.69
N ASP A 41 -3.31 6.77 -0.73
CA ASP A 41 -4.77 6.82 -0.80
C ASP A 41 -5.29 7.64 -1.99
N ALA A 42 -4.60 8.72 -2.38
CA ALA A 42 -4.98 9.56 -3.51
C ALA A 42 -4.81 8.85 -4.87
N HIS A 43 -3.82 7.97 -4.99
CA HIS A 43 -3.50 7.27 -6.23
C HIS A 43 -3.90 5.79 -6.21
N ARG A 44 -4.76 5.39 -5.28
CA ARG A 44 -5.16 4.00 -5.05
C ARG A 44 -5.88 3.41 -6.27
N PRO A 45 -5.31 2.38 -6.94
CA PRO A 45 -6.03 1.65 -7.96
C PRO A 45 -7.17 0.81 -7.35
N PRO A 46 -8.27 0.56 -8.09
CA PRO A 46 -9.39 -0.24 -7.59
C PRO A 46 -9.02 -1.66 -7.12
N ARG A 47 -7.98 -2.26 -7.72
CA ARG A 47 -7.49 -3.61 -7.41
C ARG A 47 -6.36 -3.63 -6.38
N ALA A 48 -6.10 -2.53 -5.68
CA ALA A 48 -5.03 -2.46 -4.70
C ALA A 48 -5.47 -2.99 -3.34
N HIS A 49 -4.57 -3.72 -2.69
CA HIS A 49 -4.72 -4.30 -1.38
C HIS A 49 -3.96 -3.46 -0.34
N PRO A 50 -4.42 -3.39 0.92
CA PRO A 50 -3.72 -2.60 1.94
C PRO A 50 -2.37 -3.24 2.30
N LEU A 51 -1.33 -2.42 2.45
CA LEU A 51 0.04 -2.86 2.78
C LEU A 51 0.18 -3.37 4.20
N LYS A 52 -0.38 -2.61 5.15
CA LYS A 52 -0.52 -3.06 6.53
C LYS A 52 -1.85 -3.78 6.61
N ARG A 53 -1.83 -5.06 7.01
CA ARG A 53 -2.98 -5.58 7.75
C ARG A 53 -3.15 -4.64 8.94
N PRO A 54 -4.37 -4.18 9.29
CA PRO A 54 -4.57 -3.55 10.58
C PRO A 54 -3.96 -4.50 11.60
N ASP A 55 -2.97 -4.00 12.35
CA ASP A 55 -2.30 -4.80 13.34
C ASP A 55 -3.40 -5.30 14.30
N PRO A 56 -3.70 -6.61 14.36
CA PRO A 56 -4.77 -7.09 15.22
C PRO A 56 -4.45 -6.87 16.72
N SER A 57 -3.25 -6.42 17.05
CA SER A 57 -2.83 -6.01 18.39
C SER A 57 -3.16 -4.55 18.72
N LEU A 58 -3.53 -3.73 17.73
CA LEU A 58 -4.09 -2.37 17.90
C LEU A 58 -5.62 -2.32 17.90
N ALA A 59 -6.30 -3.45 17.62
CA ALA A 59 -7.67 -3.58 18.08
C ALA A 59 -7.63 -3.39 19.60
N PRO A 60 -8.46 -2.50 20.20
CA PRO A 60 -8.55 -2.43 21.64
C PRO A 60 -8.87 -3.85 22.08
N ARG A 61 -7.94 -4.48 22.80
CA ARG A 61 -8.17 -5.78 23.43
C ARG A 61 -9.30 -5.53 24.42
N GLY A 62 -10.52 -5.70 23.93
CA GLY A 62 -11.72 -5.68 24.72
C GLY A 62 -11.53 -6.74 25.78
N ASP A 63 -11.26 -6.26 26.98
CA ASP A 63 -11.33 -6.93 28.26
C ASP A 63 -12.36 -8.07 28.19
N ARG A 64 -11.87 -9.31 28.10
CA ARG A 64 -12.70 -10.48 28.35
C ARG A 64 -12.10 -11.26 29.51
N LYS A 65 -12.27 -10.69 30.69
CA LYS A 65 -12.40 -11.43 31.94
C LYS A 65 -13.48 -12.51 31.76
N ARG A 66 -13.12 -13.79 31.79
CA ARG A 66 -13.69 -14.79 32.72
C ARG A 66 -13.01 -16.14 32.59
#